data_AF-A0A7X9H0Z2-F1
#
_entry.id   AF-A0A7X9H0Z2-F1
#
_cell.length_a   1.000
_cell.length_b   1.000
_cell.length_c   1.000
_cell.angle_alpha   90.00
_cell.angle_beta   90.00
_cell.angle_gamma   90.00
#
_symmetry.space_group_name_H-M   'P 1'
#
loop_
_entity.id
_entity.type
_entity.pdbx_description
1 polymer ?
#
loop_
_entity_poly.entity_id
_entity_poly.type
_entity_poly.pdbx_seq_one_letter_code
_entity_poly.pdbx_strand_id
1 'polypeptide(L)'
;MNKKDEKNFKDRYNIKWVVVISFWTFIMAVVFSIITESLVKNLDIFLAFIILIVVILIGIFFDIIGIAVATAKEMPFHAMAANKVEEAKYAIKLIKNASQVSNFCNDVIGDISGIVSGSVGATIIFKLVNTYDLKNASILSIIITALIASITVGGKALGKSVAIMNSEKIIFQTAKVFNFLEKKLNIDILPNNKKRNNSK
;
A
#
# COMPACT_ATOMS: atom_id res chain seq x y z
N MET A 1 39.80 28.52 -6.22
CA MET A 1 38.83 27.39 -6.23
C MET A 1 37.70 27.73 -5.27
N ASN A 2 36.49 27.87 -5.81
CA ASN A 2 35.39 28.63 -5.21
C ASN A 2 34.55 27.74 -4.27
N LYS A 3 34.39 28.15 -3.01
CA LYS A 3 33.51 27.55 -2.00
C LYS A 3 32.02 27.75 -2.37
N LYS A 4 31.49 26.99 -3.33
CA LYS A 4 30.06 27.04 -3.70
C LYS A 4 29.35 25.68 -3.77
N ASP A 5 30.03 24.59 -3.37
CA ASP A 5 29.49 23.24 -3.51
C ASP A 5 28.91 22.62 -2.23
N GLU A 6 28.95 23.32 -1.10
CA GLU A 6 28.27 22.91 0.14
C GLU A 6 26.83 23.42 0.22
N LYS A 7 26.05 23.28 -0.86
CA LYS A 7 24.59 23.28 -0.70
C LYS A 7 24.22 22.01 0.05
N ASN A 8 24.04 22.14 1.36
CA ASN A 8 23.63 21.11 2.31
C ASN A 8 22.77 20.02 1.66
N PHE A 9 23.25 18.79 1.66
CA PHE A 9 22.54 17.59 1.19
C PHE A 9 21.12 17.48 1.80
N LYS A 10 20.94 18.05 3.00
CA LYS A 10 19.68 18.18 3.74
C LYS A 10 18.59 19.01 3.06
N ASP A 11 18.93 19.92 2.14
CA ASP A 11 17.96 20.78 1.45
C ASP A 11 17.53 20.23 0.08
N ARG A 12 18.30 19.28 -0.49
CA ARG A 12 17.97 18.64 -1.78
C ARG A 12 17.12 17.40 -1.64
N TYR A 13 17.20 16.72 -0.50
CA TYR A 13 16.38 15.56 -0.18
C TYR A 13 15.50 15.91 1.02
N ASN A 14 14.22 15.55 0.95
CA ASN A 14 13.28 15.78 2.05
C ASN A 14 13.57 14.79 3.21
N ILE A 15 14.76 14.86 3.81
CA ILE A 15 15.26 13.93 4.83
C ILE A 15 14.31 13.86 6.03
N LYS A 16 13.67 14.99 6.38
CA LYS A 16 12.62 14.99 7.40
C LYS A 16 11.47 14.05 7.02
N TRP A 17 11.03 14.07 5.77
CA TRP A 17 9.98 13.18 5.28
C TRP A 17 10.42 11.71 5.25
N VAL A 18 11.67 11.43 4.85
CA VAL A 18 12.24 10.06 4.88
C VAL A 18 12.28 9.52 6.31
N VAL A 19 12.78 10.29 7.29
CA VAL A 19 12.83 9.87 8.70
C VAL A 19 11.42 9.65 9.25
N VAL A 20 10.48 10.56 8.95
CA VAL A 20 9.09 10.45 9.39
C VAL A 20 8.41 9.21 8.82
N ILE A 21 8.57 8.93 7.52
CA ILE A 21 7.92 7.78 6.90
C ILE A 21 8.54 6.47 7.36
N SER A 22 9.87 6.37 7.48
CA SER A 22 10.53 5.17 8.00
C SER A 22 10.12 4.86 9.44
N PHE A 23 10.05 5.89 10.31
CA PHE A 23 9.63 5.70 11.71
C PHE A 23 8.16 5.28 11.81
N TRP A 24 7.27 5.91 11.04
CA TRP A 24 5.85 5.51 10.98
C TRP A 24 5.66 4.10 10.43
N THR A 25 6.36 3.74 9.35
CA THR A 25 6.33 2.38 8.78
C THR A 25 6.80 1.35 9.81
N PHE A 26 7.86 1.64 10.57
CA PHE A 26 8.32 0.75 11.64
C PHE A 26 7.25 0.53 12.71
N ILE A 27 6.64 1.60 13.23
CA ILE A 27 5.57 1.49 14.24
C ILE A 27 4.38 0.68 13.70
N MET A 28 3.94 0.99 12.48
CA MET A 28 2.82 0.29 11.84
C MET A 28 3.16 -1.19 11.62
N ALA A 29 4.36 -1.51 11.16
CA ALA A 29 4.81 -2.89 10.98
C ALA A 29 4.77 -3.66 12.30
N VAL A 30 5.28 -3.08 13.40
CA VAL A 30 5.23 -3.70 14.74
C VAL A 30 3.79 -3.94 15.20
N VAL A 31 2.94 -2.92 15.13
CA VAL A 31 1.54 -3.00 15.58
C VAL A 31 0.77 -4.06 14.79
N PHE A 32 0.84 -4.02 13.46
CA PHE A 32 0.15 -5.00 12.62
C PHE A 32 0.70 -6.42 12.77
N SER A 33 2.02 -6.56 12.97
CA SER A 33 2.62 -7.88 13.18
C SER A 33 2.13 -8.48 14.49
N ILE A 34 2.11 -7.71 15.59
CA ILE A 34 1.61 -8.18 16.89
C ILE A 34 0.13 -8.56 16.81
N ILE A 35 -0.70 -7.71 16.19
CA ILE A 35 -2.15 -7.98 16.05
C ILE A 35 -2.36 -9.25 15.23
N THR A 36 -1.72 -9.34 14.05
CA THR A 36 -1.91 -10.48 13.15
C THR A 36 -1.36 -11.77 13.76
N GLU A 37 -0.20 -11.73 14.41
CA GLU A 37 0.39 -12.90 15.06
C GLU A 37 -0.46 -13.38 16.23
N SER A 38 -0.99 -12.47 17.05
CA SER A 38 -1.88 -12.80 18.18
C SER A 38 -3.18 -13.43 17.69
N LEU A 39 -3.74 -12.93 16.58
CA LEU A 39 -4.90 -13.53 15.93
C LEU A 39 -4.56 -14.93 15.43
N VAL A 40 -3.50 -15.08 14.65
CA VAL A 40 -3.14 -16.36 14.01
C VAL A 40 -2.74 -17.44 15.03
N LYS A 41 -2.08 -17.08 16.14
CA LYS A 41 -1.64 -18.03 17.18
C LYS A 41 -2.78 -18.87 17.76
N ASN A 42 -3.96 -18.32 17.94
CA ASN A 42 -5.09 -19.02 18.57
C ASN A 42 -6.01 -19.72 17.57
N LEU A 43 -5.74 -19.62 16.27
CA LEU A 43 -6.62 -20.15 15.22
C LEU A 43 -6.14 -21.49 14.67
N ASP A 44 -7.06 -22.24 14.06
CA ASP A 44 -6.71 -23.47 13.35
C ASP A 44 -5.76 -23.19 12.18
N ILE A 45 -4.94 -24.20 11.82
CA ILE A 45 -3.96 -24.11 10.74
C ILE A 45 -4.63 -23.69 9.42
N PHE A 46 -5.81 -24.24 9.13
CA PHE A 46 -6.58 -23.88 7.94
C PHE A 46 -6.96 -22.38 7.92
N LEU A 47 -7.44 -21.86 9.04
CA LEU A 47 -7.83 -20.46 9.14
C LEU A 47 -6.60 -19.52 9.10
N ALA A 48 -5.46 -19.97 9.62
CA ALA A 48 -4.19 -19.25 9.49
C ALA A 48 -3.77 -19.07 8.02
N PHE A 49 -3.93 -20.10 7.18
CA PHE A 49 -3.69 -19.98 5.73
C PHE A 49 -4.68 -19.02 5.04
N ILE A 50 -5.95 -19.00 5.46
CA ILE A 50 -6.92 -18.02 4.94
C ILE A 50 -6.46 -16.60 5.28
N ILE A 51 -6.06 -16.34 6.52
CA ILE A 51 -5.54 -15.03 6.93
C ILE A 51 -4.30 -14.65 6.11
N LEU A 52 -3.37 -15.59 5.90
CA LEU A 52 -2.19 -15.35 5.07
C LEU A 52 -2.57 -14.89 3.66
N ILE A 53 -3.50 -15.58 3.01
CA ILE A 53 -3.97 -15.22 1.66
C ILE A 53 -4.64 -13.83 1.68
N VAL A 54 -5.48 -13.56 2.67
CA VAL A 54 -6.16 -12.26 2.81
C VAL A 54 -5.14 -11.12 2.97
N VAL A 55 -4.12 -11.30 3.80
CA VAL A 55 -3.04 -10.31 3.95
C VAL A 55 -2.37 -10.04 2.60
N ILE A 56 -1.93 -11.09 1.89
CA ILE A 56 -1.28 -10.94 0.58
C ILE A 56 -2.19 -10.22 -0.43
N LEU A 57 -3.48 -10.56 -0.47
CA LEU A 57 -4.46 -9.93 -1.36
C LEU A 57 -4.68 -8.45 -1.02
N ILE A 58 -4.67 -8.08 0.26
CA ILE A 58 -4.74 -6.69 0.70
C ILE A 58 -3.53 -5.92 0.15
N GLY A 59 -2.31 -6.45 0.31
CA GLY A 59 -1.09 -5.83 -0.23
C GLY A 59 -1.19 -5.59 -1.75
N ILE A 60 -1.57 -6.63 -2.51
CA ILE A 60 -1.74 -6.54 -3.97
C ILE A 60 -2.83 -5.52 -4.33
N PHE A 61 -3.93 -5.48 -3.59
CA PHE A 61 -5.03 -4.54 -3.84
C PHE A 61 -4.56 -3.09 -3.68
N PHE A 62 -3.81 -2.78 -2.62
CA PHE A 62 -3.26 -1.44 -2.43
C PHE A 62 -2.21 -1.08 -3.50
N ASP A 63 -1.35 -2.02 -3.91
CA ASP A 63 -0.44 -1.82 -5.04
C ASP A 63 -1.19 -1.45 -6.34
N ILE A 64 -2.31 -2.13 -6.62
CA ILE A 64 -3.16 -1.83 -7.79
C ILE A 64 -3.67 -0.39 -7.72
N ILE A 65 -4.11 0.06 -6.54
CA ILE A 65 -4.55 1.45 -6.35
C ILE A 65 -3.39 2.41 -6.59
N GLY A 66 -2.22 2.19 -5.98
CA GLY A 66 -1.09 3.11 -6.13
C GLY A 66 -0.60 3.24 -7.57
N ILE A 67 -0.53 2.13 -8.30
CA ILE A 67 -0.20 2.12 -9.73
C ILE A 67 -1.28 2.81 -10.56
N ALA A 68 -2.56 2.57 -10.26
CA ALA A 68 -3.67 3.22 -10.95
C ALA A 68 -3.61 4.74 -10.76
N VAL A 69 -3.30 5.23 -9.56
CA VAL A 69 -3.18 6.67 -9.27
C VAL A 69 -2.02 7.27 -10.06
N ALA A 70 -0.88 6.57 -10.12
CA ALA A 70 0.30 7.03 -10.85
C ALA A 70 0.10 7.05 -12.38
N THR A 71 -0.83 6.25 -12.90
CA THR A 71 -1.06 6.10 -14.35
C THR A 71 -2.27 6.89 -14.86
N ALA A 72 -3.25 7.18 -14.01
CA ALA A 72 -4.49 7.84 -14.41
C ALA A 72 -4.28 9.27 -14.91
N LYS A 73 -5.05 9.67 -15.93
CA LYS A 73 -5.06 11.02 -16.49
C LYS A 73 -6.16 11.86 -15.84
N GLU A 74 -5.92 13.16 -15.66
CA GLU A 74 -6.93 14.05 -15.08
C GLU A 74 -8.09 14.40 -16.04
N MET A 75 -7.86 14.38 -17.35
CA MET A 75 -8.82 14.87 -18.37
C MET A 75 -10.23 14.26 -18.27
N PRO A 76 -10.41 12.93 -18.13
CA PRO A 76 -11.74 12.31 -17.99
C PRO A 76 -12.48 12.81 -16.75
N PHE A 77 -11.76 13.03 -15.65
CA PHE A 77 -12.34 13.49 -14.39
C PHE A 77 -12.70 14.98 -14.42
N HIS A 78 -11.97 15.82 -15.15
CA HIS A 78 -12.37 17.22 -15.36
C HIS A 78 -13.69 17.30 -16.14
N ALA A 79 -13.89 16.45 -17.15
CA ALA A 79 -15.16 16.35 -17.87
C ALA A 79 -16.30 15.88 -16.96
N MET A 80 -16.07 14.85 -16.12
CA MET A 80 -17.05 14.40 -15.14
C MET A 80 -17.41 15.49 -14.10
N ALA A 81 -16.42 16.26 -13.63
CA ALA A 81 -16.63 17.35 -12.70
C ALA A 81 -17.45 18.51 -13.32
N ALA A 82 -17.25 18.80 -14.60
CA ALA A 82 -18.06 19.76 -15.35
C ALA A 82 -19.53 19.31 -15.46
N ASN A 83 -19.75 18.00 -15.57
CA ASN A 83 -21.07 17.36 -15.51
C ASN A 83 -21.61 17.17 -14.08
N LYS A 84 -21.03 17.86 -13.09
CA LYS A 84 -21.45 17.85 -11.67
C LYS A 84 -21.38 16.49 -10.97
N VAL A 85 -20.51 15.58 -11.43
CA VAL A 85 -20.19 14.35 -10.70
C VAL A 85 -19.30 14.71 -9.52
N GLU A 86 -19.79 14.56 -8.29
CA GLU A 86 -19.08 15.00 -7.07
C GLU A 86 -17.77 14.23 -6.85
N GLU A 87 -17.78 12.92 -7.08
CA GLU A 87 -16.64 12.02 -6.90
C GLU A 87 -15.45 12.39 -7.79
N ALA A 88 -15.71 13.04 -8.93
CA ALA A 88 -14.66 13.45 -9.86
C ALA A 88 -13.66 14.43 -9.23
N LYS A 89 -14.10 15.27 -8.29
CA LYS A 89 -13.22 16.19 -7.55
C LYS A 89 -12.22 15.42 -6.69
N TYR A 90 -12.66 14.33 -6.04
CA TYR A 90 -11.80 13.45 -5.24
C TYR A 90 -10.82 12.68 -6.11
N ALA A 91 -11.25 12.19 -7.27
CA ALA A 91 -10.38 11.55 -8.25
C ALA A 91 -9.25 12.49 -8.71
N ILE A 92 -9.58 13.73 -9.07
CA ILE A 92 -8.58 14.76 -9.44
C ILE A 92 -7.60 14.99 -8.28
N LYS A 93 -8.10 15.03 -7.04
CA LYS A 93 -7.27 15.24 -5.84
C LYS A 93 -6.29 14.09 -5.58
N LEU A 94 -6.73 12.84 -5.80
CA LEU A 94 -5.87 11.66 -5.73
C LEU A 94 -4.76 11.73 -6.79
N ILE A 95 -5.10 12.03 -8.04
CA ILE A 95 -4.14 12.13 -9.16
C ILE A 95 -3.13 13.27 -8.93
N LYS A 96 -3.58 14.42 -8.42
CA LYS A 96 -2.68 15.55 -8.09
C LYS A 96 -1.67 15.23 -6.98
N ASN A 97 -2.00 14.30 -6.09
CA ASN A 97 -1.13 13.82 -5.03
C ASN A 97 -0.61 12.40 -5.33
N ALA A 98 -0.49 12.05 -6.62
CA ALA A 98 -0.18 10.68 -7.04
C ALA A 98 1.12 10.14 -6.44
N SER A 99 2.14 10.97 -6.28
CA SER A 99 3.41 10.55 -5.69
C SER A 99 3.24 10.13 -4.22
N GLN A 100 2.53 10.92 -3.42
CA GLN A 100 2.31 10.58 -2.00
C GLN A 100 1.39 9.37 -1.86
N VAL A 101 0.30 9.31 -2.62
CA VAL A 101 -0.68 8.21 -2.54
C VAL A 101 -0.06 6.91 -3.03
N SER A 102 0.67 6.93 -4.15
CA SER A 102 1.36 5.75 -4.69
C SER A 102 2.42 5.24 -3.71
N ASN A 103 3.24 6.13 -3.13
CA ASN A 103 4.25 5.73 -2.14
C ASN A 103 3.60 5.17 -0.86
N PHE A 104 2.47 5.70 -0.42
CA PHE A 104 1.76 5.15 0.73
C PHE A 104 1.15 3.77 0.43
N CYS A 105 0.45 3.63 -0.68
CA CYS A 105 -0.19 2.37 -1.06
C CYS A 105 0.83 1.27 -1.36
N ASN A 106 1.85 1.58 -2.15
CA ASN A 106 2.81 0.58 -2.61
C ASN A 106 3.88 0.31 -1.54
N ASP A 107 4.56 1.36 -1.07
CA ASP A 107 5.76 1.18 -0.24
C ASP A 107 5.43 1.06 1.25
N VAL A 108 4.35 1.67 1.74
CA VAL A 108 3.96 1.50 3.15
C VAL A 108 3.06 0.29 3.31
N ILE A 109 1.90 0.26 2.64
CA ILE A 109 0.94 -0.82 2.83
C ILE A 109 1.41 -2.12 2.15
N GLY A 110 1.93 -2.03 0.92
CA GLY A 110 2.45 -3.20 0.20
C GLY A 110 3.61 -3.88 0.94
N ASP A 111 4.61 -3.13 1.40
CA ASP A 111 5.76 -3.71 2.13
C ASP A 111 5.35 -4.25 3.51
N ILE A 112 4.48 -3.54 4.25
CA ILE A 112 3.95 -4.04 5.54
C ILE A 112 3.19 -5.34 5.32
N SER A 113 2.35 -5.43 4.29
CA SER A 113 1.64 -6.67 3.94
C SER A 113 2.63 -7.80 3.66
N GLY A 114 3.74 -7.53 2.96
CA GLY A 114 4.80 -8.49 2.72
C GLY A 114 5.43 -9.00 4.03
N ILE A 115 5.84 -8.08 4.92
CA ILE A 115 6.44 -8.41 6.22
C ILE A 115 5.48 -9.21 7.10
N VAL A 116 4.22 -8.76 7.20
CA VAL A 116 3.18 -9.44 7.98
C VAL A 116 2.90 -10.83 7.42
N SER A 117 2.82 -10.99 6.09
CA SER A 117 2.63 -12.30 5.46
C SER A 117 3.78 -13.26 5.78
N GLY A 118 5.03 -12.77 5.85
CA GLY A 118 6.18 -13.55 6.28
C GLY A 118 6.10 -14.00 7.75
N SER A 119 5.71 -13.09 8.65
CA SER A 119 5.50 -13.40 10.08
C SER A 119 4.38 -14.43 10.28
N VAL A 120 3.26 -14.29 9.57
CA VAL A 120 2.17 -15.27 9.56
C VAL A 120 2.65 -16.61 9.00
N GLY A 121 3.39 -16.60 7.90
CA GLY A 121 4.01 -17.79 7.31
C GLY A 121 4.91 -18.52 8.30
N ALA A 122 5.76 -17.79 9.04
CA ALA A 122 6.59 -18.36 10.10
C ALA A 122 5.76 -18.99 11.23
N THR A 123 4.67 -18.33 11.64
CA THR A 123 3.74 -18.87 12.65
C THR A 123 3.07 -20.15 12.18
N ILE A 124 2.68 -20.21 10.90
CA ILE A 124 2.09 -21.41 10.28
C ILE A 124 3.12 -22.55 10.23
N ILE A 125 4.36 -22.26 9.83
CA ILE A 125 5.46 -23.24 9.84
C ILE A 125 5.63 -23.82 11.25
N PHE A 126 5.70 -22.96 12.27
CA PHE A 126 5.85 -23.38 13.67
C PHE A 126 4.70 -24.29 14.12
N LYS A 127 3.45 -23.94 13.77
CA LYS A 127 2.27 -24.79 14.07
C LYS A 127 2.33 -26.14 13.39
N LEU A 128 2.68 -26.18 12.12
CA LEU A 128 2.77 -27.42 11.34
C LEU A 128 3.85 -28.35 11.89
N VAL A 129 5.02 -27.81 12.23
CA VAL A 129 6.12 -28.58 12.83
C VAL A 129 5.69 -29.19 14.17
N ASN A 130 5.06 -28.41 15.05
CA ASN A 130 4.66 -28.90 16.37
C ASN A 130 3.47 -29.87 16.33
N THR A 131 2.54 -29.69 15.39
CA THR A 131 1.32 -30.52 15.31
C THR A 131 1.59 -31.87 14.66
N TYR A 132 2.47 -31.91 13.66
CA TYR A 132 2.74 -33.11 12.84
C TYR A 132 4.13 -33.73 13.09
N ASP A 133 4.86 -33.26 14.11
CA ASP A 133 6.23 -33.71 14.47
C ASP A 133 7.19 -33.75 13.26
N LEU A 134 7.14 -32.70 12.44
CA LEU A 134 7.91 -32.64 11.20
C LEU A 134 9.39 -32.34 11.50
N LYS A 135 10.24 -33.35 11.37
CA LYS A 135 11.70 -33.23 11.61
C LYS A 135 12.43 -32.27 10.66
N ASN A 136 11.86 -31.98 9.48
CA ASN A 136 12.49 -31.17 8.44
C ASN A 136 11.88 -29.77 8.30
N ALA A 137 11.90 -28.99 9.37
CA ALA A 137 11.37 -27.62 9.40
C ALA A 137 11.93 -26.72 8.28
N SER A 138 13.19 -26.92 7.88
CA SER A 138 13.84 -26.12 6.83
C SER A 138 13.19 -26.29 5.46
N ILE A 139 12.82 -27.52 5.08
CA ILE A 139 12.18 -27.79 3.78
C ILE A 139 10.79 -27.15 3.75
N LEU A 140 10.04 -27.29 4.84
CA LEU A 140 8.72 -26.67 4.96
C LEU A 140 8.80 -25.14 4.90
N SER A 141 9.81 -24.55 5.55
CA SER A 141 10.04 -23.12 5.50
C SER A 141 10.34 -22.64 4.08
N ILE A 142 11.18 -23.36 3.32
CA ILE A 142 11.49 -23.02 1.92
C ILE A 142 10.23 -23.07 1.06
N ILE A 143 9.42 -24.12 1.21
CA ILE A 143 8.18 -24.27 0.43
C ILE A 143 7.20 -23.13 0.74
N ILE A 144 6.96 -22.84 2.01
CA ILE A 144 6.00 -21.81 2.41
C ILE A 144 6.48 -20.42 2.00
N THR A 145 7.75 -20.07 2.20
CA THR A 145 8.26 -18.77 1.79
C THR A 145 8.29 -18.61 0.27
N ALA A 146 8.63 -19.67 -0.49
CA ALA A 146 8.56 -19.66 -1.95
C ALA A 146 7.12 -19.52 -2.46
N LEU A 147 6.14 -20.14 -1.80
CA LEU A 147 4.73 -19.96 -2.12
C LEU A 147 4.28 -18.52 -1.87
N ILE A 148 4.60 -17.96 -0.70
CA ILE A 148 4.28 -16.55 -0.39
C ILE A 148 4.91 -15.62 -1.43
N ALA A 149 6.19 -15.80 -1.74
CA ALA A 149 6.91 -14.97 -2.71
C ALA A 149 6.30 -15.08 -4.12
N SER A 150 6.04 -16.29 -4.61
CA SER A 150 5.48 -16.50 -5.96
C SER A 150 4.07 -15.92 -6.10
N ILE A 151 3.20 -16.10 -5.10
CA ILE A 151 1.84 -15.54 -5.10
C ILE A 151 1.91 -14.01 -5.03
N THR A 152 2.79 -13.45 -4.19
CA THR A 152 2.91 -11.99 -4.03
C THR A 152 3.43 -11.34 -5.32
N VAL A 153 4.53 -11.85 -5.88
CA VAL A 153 5.13 -11.28 -7.10
C VAL A 153 4.23 -11.51 -8.31
N GLY A 154 3.67 -12.71 -8.47
CA GLY A 154 2.74 -13.03 -9.57
C GLY A 154 1.46 -12.21 -9.48
N GLY A 155 0.90 -12.07 -8.29
CA GLY A 155 -0.28 -11.25 -8.03
C GLY A 155 -0.05 -9.77 -8.32
N LYS A 156 1.09 -9.20 -7.90
CA LYS A 156 1.47 -7.82 -8.24
C LYS A 156 1.65 -7.63 -9.75
N ALA A 157 2.24 -8.61 -10.44
CA ALA A 157 2.42 -8.54 -11.90
C ALA A 157 1.06 -8.52 -12.64
N LEU A 158 0.14 -9.40 -12.25
CA LEU A 158 -1.23 -9.41 -12.79
C LEU A 158 -1.97 -8.11 -12.45
N GLY A 159 -1.88 -7.68 -11.20
CA GLY A 159 -2.51 -6.46 -10.69
C GLY A 159 -2.04 -5.22 -11.44
N LYS A 160 -0.75 -5.12 -11.77
CA LYS A 160 -0.20 -4.00 -12.55
C LYS A 160 -0.87 -3.84 -13.91
N SER A 161 -1.07 -4.94 -14.65
CA SER A 161 -1.77 -4.90 -15.94
C SER A 161 -3.22 -4.41 -15.77
N VAL A 162 -3.91 -4.92 -14.75
CA VAL A 162 -5.28 -4.48 -14.42
C VAL A 162 -5.32 -3.00 -14.05
N ALA A 163 -4.36 -2.54 -13.23
CA ALA A 163 -4.25 -1.16 -12.78
C ALA A 163 -4.05 -0.18 -13.93
N ILE A 164 -3.21 -0.53 -14.91
CA ILE A 164 -2.94 0.31 -16.08
C ILE A 164 -4.17 0.37 -16.99
N MET A 165 -4.74 -0.79 -17.34
CA MET A 165 -5.89 -0.88 -18.26
C MET A 165 -7.17 -0.24 -17.69
N ASN A 166 -7.37 -0.32 -16.37
CA ASN A 166 -8.58 0.16 -15.70
C ASN A 166 -8.32 1.34 -14.75
N SER A 167 -7.23 2.08 -14.95
CA SER A 167 -6.78 3.15 -14.06
C SER A 167 -7.90 4.16 -13.74
N GLU A 168 -8.61 4.64 -14.75
CA GLU A 168 -9.72 5.59 -14.56
C GLU A 168 -10.85 5.02 -13.70
N LYS A 169 -11.26 3.77 -13.95
CA LYS A 169 -12.33 3.10 -13.21
C LYS A 169 -11.92 2.84 -11.75
N ILE A 170 -10.70 2.36 -11.53
CA ILE A 170 -10.16 2.12 -10.19
C ILE A 170 -10.12 3.42 -9.40
N ILE A 171 -9.61 4.50 -10.00
CA ILE A 171 -9.53 5.80 -9.33
C ILE A 171 -10.90 6.38 -9.05
N PHE A 172 -11.87 6.21 -9.95
CA PHE A 172 -13.23 6.63 -9.69
C PHE A 172 -13.85 5.91 -8.49
N GLN A 173 -13.64 4.59 -8.38
CA GLN A 173 -14.13 3.81 -7.23
C GLN A 173 -13.41 4.20 -5.93
N THR A 174 -12.09 4.36 -5.96
CA THR A 174 -11.33 4.86 -4.81
C THR A 174 -11.83 6.23 -4.38
N ALA A 175 -12.05 7.15 -5.33
CA ALA A 175 -12.59 8.47 -5.08
C ALA A 175 -13.99 8.42 -4.43
N LYS A 176 -14.84 7.48 -4.84
CA LYS A 176 -16.16 7.27 -4.24
C LYS A 176 -16.06 6.81 -2.77
N VAL A 177 -15.13 5.91 -2.46
CA VAL A 177 -14.87 5.47 -1.08
C VAL A 177 -14.38 6.65 -0.23
N PHE A 178 -13.45 7.45 -0.74
CA PHE A 178 -12.97 8.65 -0.03
C PHE A 178 -14.07 9.70 0.17
N ASN A 179 -14.90 9.96 -0.84
CA ASN A 179 -16.06 10.86 -0.73
C ASN A 179 -17.03 10.39 0.37
N PHE A 180 -17.31 9.09 0.41
CA PHE A 180 -18.17 8.51 1.45
C PHE A 180 -17.55 8.62 2.85
N LEU A 181 -16.25 8.34 2.98
CA LEU A 181 -15.53 8.48 4.25
C LEU A 181 -15.53 9.92 4.75
N GLU A 182 -15.25 10.89 3.88
CA GLU A 182 -15.21 12.31 4.22
C GLU A 182 -16.59 12.83 4.63
N LYS A 183 -17.66 12.45 3.92
CA LYS A 183 -19.04 12.81 4.30
C LYS A 183 -19.44 12.25 5.67
N LYS A 184 -18.91 11.09 6.05
CA LYS A 184 -19.27 10.41 7.31
C LYS A 184 -18.34 10.76 8.49
N LEU A 185 -17.07 11.03 8.23
CA LEU A 185 -16.04 11.29 9.24
C LEU A 185 -15.64 12.77 9.33
N ASN A 186 -15.99 13.60 8.34
CA ASN A 186 -15.66 15.03 8.27
C ASN A 186 -14.14 15.33 8.34
N ILE A 187 -13.32 14.41 7.82
CA ILE A 187 -11.85 14.52 7.79
C ILE A 187 -11.42 14.82 6.35
N ASP A 188 -10.82 15.97 6.11
CA ASP A 188 -10.23 16.33 4.82
C ASP A 188 -8.83 15.70 4.71
N ILE A 189 -8.75 14.51 4.10
CA ILE A 189 -7.55 13.63 4.16
C ILE A 189 -6.43 14.10 3.22
N LEU A 190 -6.69 15.02 2.29
CA LEU A 190 -5.71 15.44 1.28
C LEU A 190 -5.61 16.97 1.19
N PRO A 191 -4.41 17.56 1.22
CA PRO A 191 -4.27 19.00 1.02
C PRO A 191 -4.65 19.39 -0.41
N ASN A 192 -5.42 20.46 -0.55
CA ASN A 192 -5.78 21.03 -1.85
C ASN A 192 -4.56 21.80 -2.38
N ASN A 193 -3.73 21.16 -3.22
CA ASN A 193 -2.61 21.82 -3.88
C ASN A 193 -3.15 22.82 -4.94
N LYS A 194 -3.59 24.00 -4.48
CA LYS A 194 -3.75 25.18 -5.34
C LYS A 194 -2.35 25.54 -5.83
N LYS A 195 -2.11 25.38 -7.14
CA LYS A 195 -1.00 26.06 -7.82
C LYS A 195 -1.14 27.54 -7.48
N ARG A 196 -0.21 28.04 -6.68
CA ARG A 196 -0.01 29.46 -6.43
C ARG A 196 0.48 30.03 -7.76
N ASN A 197 -0.45 30.55 -8.57
CA ASN A 197 -0.11 31.39 -9.70
C ASN A 197 0.64 32.59 -9.14
N ASN A 198 1.97 32.58 -9.22
CA ASN A 198 2.75 33.78 -9.07
C ASN A 198 2.48 34.62 -10.31
N SER A 199 1.51 35.53 -10.20
CA SER A 199 1.46 36.72 -11.04
C SER A 199 2.59 37.64 -10.57
N LYS A 200 3.61 37.81 -11.39
CA LYS A 200 4.28 39.09 -11.66
C LYS A 200 5.23 38.90 -12.82
#